data_AF-A0AA42TGT2-F1
#
_entry.id   AF-A0AA42TGT2-F1
#
_cell.length_a   1.000
_cell.length_b   1.000
_cell.length_c   1.000
_cell.angle_alpha   90.00
_cell.angle_beta   90.00
_cell.angle_gamma   90.00
#
_symmetry.space_group_name_H-M   'P 1'
#
loop_
_entity.id
_entity.type
_entity.pdbx_description
1 polymer ?
#
loop_
_entity_poly.entity_id
_entity_poly.type
_entity_poly.pdbx_seq_one_letter_code
_entity_poly.pdbx_strand_id
1 'polypeptide(L)'
;MTKRSYPYKAWILQPSFKPVEVELVGHYSDWGSHQDWDRNQKGKAFNVKRDLYPNKAAAIAAGRKKIEEQQADIAKRLERINKRIAALDKAEKS
;
A
#
# COMPACT_ATOMS: atom_id res chain seq x y z
N MET A 1 -8.93 9.17 -20.93
CA MET A 1 -9.27 8.34 -19.75
C MET A 1 -10.45 7.46 -20.11
N THR A 2 -10.32 6.15 -19.98
CA THR A 2 -11.43 5.22 -20.25
C THR A 2 -12.54 5.49 -19.24
N LYS A 3 -13.75 5.77 -19.73
CA LYS A 3 -14.94 5.95 -18.90
C LYS A 3 -15.18 4.65 -18.14
N ARG A 4 -15.03 4.66 -16.81
CA ARG A 4 -15.28 3.47 -15.97
C ARG A 4 -16.78 3.23 -15.92
N SER A 5 -17.18 1.99 -16.18
CA SER A 5 -18.57 1.55 -16.02
C SER A 5 -18.73 0.97 -14.61
N TYR A 6 -19.78 1.38 -13.92
CA TYR A 6 -20.15 0.88 -12.60
C TYR A 6 -21.44 0.05 -12.69
N PRO A 7 -21.63 -0.96 -11.83
CA PRO A 7 -20.66 -1.45 -10.85
C PRO A 7 -19.54 -2.27 -11.50
N TYR A 8 -18.37 -2.33 -10.87
CA TYR A 8 -17.32 -3.27 -11.25
C TYR A 8 -16.59 -3.82 -10.02
N LYS A 9 -15.96 -4.99 -10.18
CA LYS A 9 -15.17 -5.63 -9.13
C LYS A 9 -13.69 -5.28 -9.28
N ALA A 10 -13.06 -4.97 -8.16
CA ALA A 10 -11.63 -4.75 -8.05
C ALA A 10 -11.07 -5.48 -6.84
N TRP A 11 -9.76 -5.69 -6.83
CA TRP A 11 -9.06 -6.21 -5.66
C TRP A 11 -8.40 -5.08 -4.89
N ILE A 12 -8.46 -5.13 -3.57
CA ILE A 12 -7.72 -4.24 -2.67
C ILE A 12 -6.73 -5.06 -1.86
N LEU A 13 -5.69 -4.41 -1.36
CA LEU A 13 -4.82 -4.96 -0.32
C LEU A 13 -5.16 -4.28 1.01
N GLN A 14 -5.71 -5.03 1.96
CA GLN A 14 -5.99 -4.52 3.30
C GLN A 14 -4.68 -4.20 4.06
N PRO A 15 -4.72 -3.35 5.10
CA PRO A 15 -3.55 -3.09 5.95
C PRO A 15 -2.92 -4.35 6.56
N SER A 16 -3.73 -5.39 6.79
CA SER A 16 -3.31 -6.72 7.24
C SER A 16 -2.66 -7.59 6.14
N PHE A 17 -2.34 -7.01 4.98
CA PHE A 17 -1.83 -7.69 3.79
C PHE A 17 -2.75 -8.79 3.23
N LYS A 18 -4.04 -8.74 3.59
CA LYS A 18 -5.06 -9.63 3.04
C LYS A 18 -5.63 -9.04 1.74
N PRO A 19 -5.52 -9.71 0.59
CA PRO A 19 -6.21 -9.30 -0.62
C PRO A 19 -7.71 -9.58 -0.49
N VAL A 20 -8.54 -8.62 -0.83
CA VAL A 20 -10.01 -8.71 -0.74
C VAL A 20 -10.64 -8.15 -2.01
N GLU A 21 -11.62 -8.85 -2.56
CA GLU A 21 -12.44 -8.35 -3.67
C GLU A 21 -13.48 -7.35 -3.13
N VAL A 22 -13.63 -6.22 -3.81
CA VAL A 22 -14.61 -5.18 -3.51
C VAL A 22 -15.37 -4.81 -4.77
N GLU A 23 -16.66 -4.55 -4.62
CA GLU A 23 -17.48 -3.97 -5.67
C GLU A 23 -17.50 -2.45 -5.53
N LEU A 24 -17.18 -1.75 -6.62
CA LEU A 24 -17.20 -0.30 -6.70
C LEU A 24 -18.40 0.14 -7.51
N VAL A 25 -19.13 1.10 -6.96
CA VAL A 25 -20.47 1.48 -7.43
C VAL A 25 -20.55 2.91 -7.94
N GLY A 26 -19.46 3.67 -7.83
CA GLY A 26 -19.41 5.00 -8.39
C GLY A 26 -18.08 5.70 -8.13
N HIS A 27 -17.95 6.84 -8.77
CA HIS A 27 -16.89 7.80 -8.49
C HIS A 27 -17.11 8.47 -7.13
N TYR A 28 -16.03 8.80 -6.42
CA TYR A 28 -16.10 9.58 -5.19
C TYR A 28 -16.04 11.08 -5.51
N SER A 29 -17.20 11.73 -5.55
CA SER A 29 -17.37 13.11 -6.04
C SER A 29 -17.43 14.20 -4.97
N ASP A 30 -17.34 13.86 -3.68
CA ASP A 30 -17.69 14.80 -2.59
C ASP A 30 -16.66 15.92 -2.36
N TRP A 31 -15.47 15.85 -2.96
CA TRP A 31 -14.41 16.85 -2.77
C TRP A 31 -13.68 17.17 -4.09
N GLY A 32 -14.27 18.01 -4.94
CA GLY A 32 -13.58 18.55 -6.12
C GLY A 32 -13.04 17.48 -7.09
N SER A 33 -12.11 17.85 -7.96
CA SER A 33 -11.61 17.13 -9.15
C SER A 33 -10.93 15.76 -8.93
N HIS A 34 -11.22 15.04 -7.84
CA HIS A 34 -10.66 13.74 -7.45
C HIS A 34 -11.18 12.57 -8.32
N GLN A 35 -11.09 12.70 -9.66
CA GLN A 35 -11.45 11.69 -10.67
C GLN A 35 -10.73 10.33 -10.48
N ASP A 36 -9.70 10.30 -9.63
CA ASP A 36 -8.86 9.15 -9.30
C ASP A 36 -9.36 8.34 -8.07
N TRP A 37 -10.59 8.56 -7.61
CA TRP A 37 -11.16 7.85 -6.46
C TRP A 37 -12.51 7.21 -6.75
N ASP A 38 -12.66 5.95 -6.37
CA ASP A 38 -13.91 5.19 -6.52
C ASP A 38 -14.42 4.77 -5.14
N ARG A 39 -15.74 4.60 -5.02
CA ARG A 39 -16.38 4.19 -3.77
C ARG A 39 -17.14 2.89 -3.89
N ASN A 40 -17.20 2.14 -2.79
CA ASN A 40 -18.09 0.99 -2.65
C ASN A 40 -19.47 1.40 -2.11
N GLN A 41 -20.39 0.44 -2.00
CA GLN A 41 -21.74 0.67 -1.45
C GLN A 41 -21.75 1.22 -0.01
N LYS A 42 -20.70 0.95 0.77
CA LYS A 42 -20.54 1.45 2.14
C LYS A 42 -19.99 2.88 2.21
N GLY A 43 -19.82 3.55 1.07
CA GLY A 43 -19.24 4.90 0.98
C GLY A 43 -17.72 4.95 1.18
N LYS A 44 -17.03 3.81 1.31
CA LYS A 44 -15.57 3.78 1.46
C LYS A 44 -14.93 4.12 0.11
N ALA A 45 -14.07 5.14 0.11
CA ALA A 45 -13.31 5.57 -1.05
C ALA A 45 -11.96 4.82 -1.18
N PHE A 46 -11.57 4.55 -2.42
CA PHE A 46 -10.33 3.89 -2.81
C PHE A 46 -9.67 4.67 -3.93
N ASN A 47 -8.38 4.92 -3.82
CA ASN A 47 -7.63 5.53 -4.91
C ASN A 47 -7.42 4.51 -6.04
N VAL A 48 -7.81 4.88 -7.26
CA VAL A 48 -7.85 3.98 -8.41
C VAL A 48 -6.47 3.48 -8.82
N LYS A 49 -5.42 4.29 -8.61
CA LYS A 49 -4.05 3.93 -9.01
C LYS A 49 -3.27 3.24 -7.89
N ARG A 50 -3.62 3.50 -6.63
CA ARG A 50 -2.84 3.05 -5.46
C ARG A 50 -3.47 1.88 -4.72
N ASP A 51 -4.80 1.84 -4.67
CA ASP A 51 -5.53 0.93 -3.80
C ASP A 51 -6.24 -0.19 -4.57
N LEU A 52 -6.53 0.03 -5.86
CA LEU A 52 -7.28 -0.89 -6.71
C LEU A 52 -6.37 -1.68 -7.65
N TYR A 53 -6.54 -2.99 -7.63
CA TYR A 53 -5.81 -3.94 -8.46
C TYR A 53 -6.77 -4.70 -9.37
N PRO A 54 -6.37 -4.99 -10.63
CA PRO A 54 -7.26 -5.65 -11.60
C PRO A 54 -7.57 -7.11 -11.24
N ASN A 55 -6.71 -7.76 -10.46
CA ASN A 55 -6.90 -9.14 -10.02
C ASN A 55 -6.17 -9.40 -8.70
N LYS A 56 -6.48 -10.56 -8.07
CA LYS A 56 -5.87 -11.00 -6.81
C LYS A 56 -4.35 -11.07 -6.88
N ALA A 57 -3.79 -11.56 -8.00
CA ALA A 57 -2.35 -11.72 -8.15
C ALA A 57 -1.62 -10.37 -8.14
N ALA A 58 -2.17 -9.35 -8.78
CA ALA A 58 -1.65 -7.99 -8.77
C ALA A 58 -1.66 -7.38 -7.35
N ALA A 59 -2.73 -7.59 -6.57
CA ALA A 59 -2.80 -7.14 -5.18
C ALA A 59 -1.74 -7.85 -4.30
N ILE A 60 -1.52 -9.15 -4.51
CA ILE A 60 -0.49 -9.92 -3.81
C ILE A 60 0.92 -9.44 -4.20
N ALA A 61 1.17 -9.21 -5.48
CA ALA A 61 2.47 -8.71 -5.97
C ALA A 61 2.80 -7.34 -5.37
N ALA A 62 1.82 -6.43 -5.31
CA ALA A 62 1.98 -5.15 -4.64
C ALA A 62 2.26 -5.30 -3.14
N GLY A 63 1.61 -6.26 -2.48
CA GLY A 63 1.89 -6.59 -1.07
C GLY A 63 3.31 -7.11 -0.85
N ARG A 64 3.80 -8.01 -1.71
CA ARG A 64 5.18 -8.51 -1.65
C ARG A 64 6.20 -7.39 -1.82
N LYS A 65 5.99 -6.51 -2.80
CA LYS A 65 6.87 -5.34 -3.01
C LYS A 65 6.94 -4.44 -1.78
N LYS A 66 5.80 -4.18 -1.12
CA LYS A 66 5.79 -3.39 0.13
C LYS A 66 6.56 -4.07 1.26
N ILE A 67 6.49 -5.39 1.37
CA ILE A 67 7.27 -6.15 2.37
C ILE A 67 8.77 -6.06 2.06
N GLU A 68 9.16 -6.19 0.79
CA GLU A 68 10.56 -6.04 0.37
C GLU A 68 11.11 -4.64 0.71
N GLU A 69 10.33 -3.59 0.45
CA GLU A 69 10.66 -2.21 0.82
C GLU A 69 10.83 -2.06 2.34
N GLN A 70 9.94 -2.67 3.13
CA GLN A 70 10.03 -2.67 4.60
C GLN A 70 11.28 -3.42 5.10
N GLN A 71 11.58 -4.58 4.52
CA GLN A 71 12.77 -5.36 4.85
C GLN A 71 14.05 -4.58 4.55
N ALA A 72 14.11 -3.88 3.42
CA ALA A 72 15.24 -3.04 3.04
C ALA A 72 15.45 -1.86 4.02
N ASP A 73 14.37 -1.21 4.46
CA ASP A 73 14.46 -0.13 5.47
C ASP A 73 14.95 -0.66 6.82
N ILE A 74 14.41 -1.81 7.27
CA ILE A 74 14.85 -2.46 8.51
C ILE A 74 16.34 -2.81 8.45
N ALA A 75 16.82 -3.37 7.34
CA ALA A 75 18.23 -3.70 7.17
C ALA A 75 19.14 -2.48 7.32
N LYS A 76 18.77 -1.34 6.70
CA LYS A 76 19.51 -0.07 6.83
C LYS A 76 19.51 0.45 8.27
N ARG A 77 18.40 0.31 8.99
CA ARG A 77 18.31 0.72 10.41
C ARG A 77 19.20 -0.15 11.28
N LEU A 78 19.19 -1.47 11.07
CA LEU A 78 20.07 -2.41 11.79
C LEU A 78 21.55 -2.10 11.55
N GLU A 79 21.95 -1.80 10.31
CA GLU A 79 23.32 -1.38 10.01
C GLU A 79 23.74 -0.14 10.82
N ARG A 80 22.87 0.88 10.89
CA ARG A 80 23.13 2.09 11.68
C ARG A 80 23.21 1.81 13.18
N ILE A 81 22.36 0.92 13.70
CA ILE A 81 22.41 0.51 15.11
C ILE A 81 23.74 -0.19 15.39
N ASN A 82 24.17 -1.13 14.55
CA ASN A 82 25.43 -1.85 14.73
C ASN A 82 26.65 -0.91 14.69
N LYS A 83 26.64 0.12 13.83
CA LYS A 83 27.70 1.15 13.84
C LYS A 83 27.78 1.92 15.17
N ARG A 84 26.63 2.20 15.79
CA ARG A 84 26.59 2.87 17.11
C ARG A 84 27.09 1.96 18.22
N ILE A 85 26.70 0.68 18.21
CA ILE A 85 27.22 -0.32 19.14
C ILE A 85 28.74 -0.40 19.05
N ALA A 86 29.30 -0.56 17.84
CA ALA A 86 30.75 -0.63 17.64
C ALA A 86 31.49 0.64 18.11
N ALA A 87 30.86 1.83 18.00
CA ALA A 87 31.43 3.07 18.51
C ALA A 87 31.50 3.09 20.04
N LEU A 88 30.47 2.59 20.72
CA LEU A 88 30.45 2.45 22.18
C LEU A 88 31.48 1.41 22.66
N ASP A 89 31.52 0.23 22.03
CA ASP A 89 32.48 -0.83 22.36
C ASP A 89 33.94 -0.35 22.23
N LYS A 90 34.20 0.52 21.24
CA LYS A 90 35.53 1.12 21.05
C LYS A 90 35.84 2.12 22.17
N ALA A 91 34.86 2.92 22.59
CA ALA A 91 35.02 3.88 23.67
C ALA A 91 35.23 3.21 25.03
N GLU A 92 34.62 2.05 25.30
CA GLU A 92 34.87 1.28 26.53
C GLU A 92 36.29 0.70 26.60
N LYS A 93 36.91 0.41 25.45
CA LYS A 93 38.25 -0.19 25.35
C LYS A 93 39.39 0.83 25.25
N SER A 94 39.08 2.11 25.10
CA SER A 94 40.04 3.21 24.97
C SER A 94 40.22 3.90 26.31
#